data_AF-A0A2E3PH78-F1
#
_entry.id   AF-A0A2E3PH78-F1
#
_cell.length_a   1.000
_cell.length_b   1.000
_cell.length_c   1.000
_cell.angle_alpha   90.00
_cell.angle_beta   90.00
_cell.angle_gamma   90.00
#
_symmetry.space_group_name_H-M   'P 1'
#
loop_
_entity.id
_entity.type
_entity.pdbx_description
1 polymer ?
#
loop_
_entity_poly.entity_id
_entity_poly.type
_entity_poly.pdbx_seq_one_letter_code
_entity_poly.pdbx_strand_id
1 'polypeptide(L)' 'MSDPFNMSMRKFLKQVGVTSQQEIETAMREKGEAGKAYTVKAVITIEELGLTHEVTGQIEGE' A
#
# COMPACT_ATOMS: atom_id res chain seq x y z
N MET A 1 -9.39 -3.13 22.44
CA MET A 1 -9.89 -2.64 21.14
C MET A 1 -11.23 -3.32 20.89
N SER A 2 -12.27 -2.56 20.53
CA SER A 2 -13.61 -3.11 20.32
C SER A 2 -13.75 -3.78 18.95
N ASP A 3 -14.67 -4.73 18.80
CA ASP A 3 -14.91 -5.41 17.51
C ASP A 3 -15.23 -4.44 16.35
N PRO A 4 -16.00 -3.35 16.54
CA PRO A 4 -16.21 -2.36 15.48
C PRO A 4 -14.92 -1.69 14.99
N PHE A 5 -13.98 -1.39 15.89
CA PHE A 5 -12.69 -0.80 15.55
C PHE A 5 -11.82 -1.77 14.74
N ASN A 6 -11.74 -3.04 15.18
CA ASN A 6 -10.97 -4.05 14.45
C ASN A 6 -11.56 -4.29 13.05
N MET A 7 -12.88 -4.27 12.93
CA MET A 7 -13.57 -4.43 11.66
C MET A 7 -13.38 -3.23 10.72
N SER A 8 -13.47 -1.99 11.22
CA SER A 8 -13.23 -0.80 10.39
C SER A 8 -11.78 -0.72 9.92
N MET A 9 -10.82 -1.02 10.80
CA MET A 9 -9.40 -1.08 10.46
C MET A 9 -9.11 -2.13 9.39
N ARG A 10 -9.65 -3.35 9.53
CA ARG A 10 -9.49 -4.41 8.52
C ARG A 10 -10.07 -4.02 7.16
N LYS A 11 -11.24 -3.37 7.13
CA LYS A 11 -11.84 -2.88 5.89
C LYS A 11 -10.94 -1.84 5.21
N PHE A 12 -10.43 -0.88 5.97
CA PHE A 12 -9.52 0.14 5.45
C PHE A 12 -8.24 -0.48 4.87
N LEU A 13 -7.54 -1.32 5.63
CA LEU A 13 -6.30 -1.96 5.18
C LEU A 13 -6.53 -2.86 3.95
N LYS A 14 -7.67 -3.56 3.89
CA LYS A 14 -8.05 -4.35 2.71
C LYS A 14 -8.26 -3.47 1.48
N GLN A 15 -8.95 -2.33 1.64
CA GLN A 15 -9.15 -1.40 0.55
C GLN A 15 -7.81 -0.86 0.04
N VAL A 16 -6.96 -0.36 0.95
CA VAL A 16 -5.61 0.15 0.61
C VAL A 16 -4.79 -0.92 -0.11
N GLY A 17 -4.76 -2.14 0.40
CA GLY A 17 -3.99 -3.23 -0.22
C GLY A 17 -4.48 -3.57 -1.63
N VAL A 18 -5.79 -3.78 -1.81
CA VAL A 18 -6.35 -4.20 -3.10
C VAL A 18 -6.23 -3.10 -4.15
N THR A 19 -6.52 -1.84 -3.80
CA THR A 19 -6.41 -0.73 -4.76
C THR A 19 -4.95 -0.44 -5.11
N SER A 20 -4.04 -0.47 -4.13
CA SER A 20 -2.61 -0.21 -4.39
C SER A 20 -2.01 -1.29 -5.28
N GLN A 21 -2.41 -2.56 -5.10
CA GLN A 21 -1.94 -3.65 -5.94
C GLN A 21 -2.34 -3.46 -7.41
N GLN A 22 -3.61 -3.12 -7.68
CA GLN A 22 -4.09 -2.90 -9.05
C GLN A 22 -3.36 -1.76 -9.76
N GLU A 23 -3.13 -0.66 -9.05
CA GLU A 23 -2.39 0.50 -9.58
C GLU A 23 -0.93 0.15 -9.84
N ILE A 24 -0.28 -0.57 -8.91
CA ILE A 24 1.11 -1.02 -9.07
C ILE A 24 1.22 -1.98 -10.26
N GLU A 25 0.36 -2.99 -10.37
CA GLU A 25 0.37 -3.94 -11.48
C GLU A 25 0.18 -3.24 -12.83
N THR A 26 -0.71 -2.25 -12.90
CA THR A 26 -0.92 -1.45 -14.11
C THR A 26 0.34 -0.66 -14.46
N ALA A 27 0.93 0.03 -13.49
CA ALA A 27 2.16 0.81 -13.70
C ALA A 27 3.34 -0.09 -14.12
N MET A 28 3.48 -1.26 -13.51
CA MET A 28 4.52 -2.25 -13.83
C MET A 28 4.31 -2.84 -15.23
N ARG A 29 3.07 -3.10 -15.65
CA ARG A 29 2.78 -3.57 -17.01
C ARG A 29 3.10 -2.52 -18.07
N GLU A 30 2.83 -1.24 -17.79
CA GLU A 30 3.01 -0.16 -18.76
C GLU A 30 4.46 0.33 -18.85
N LYS A 31 5.20 0.33 -17.73
CA LYS A 31 6.49 1.00 -17.59
C LYS A 31 7.57 0.15 -16.90
N GLY A 32 7.20 -1.02 -16.40
CA GLY A 32 8.12 -1.93 -15.74
C GLY A 32 9.07 -2.60 -16.74
N GLU A 33 10.28 -2.83 -16.27
CA GLU A 33 11.30 -3.60 -16.98
C GLU A 33 11.49 -4.92 -16.23
N ALA A 34 11.39 -6.03 -16.96
CA ALA A 34 11.58 -7.37 -16.41
C ALA A 34 12.95 -7.50 -15.72
N GLY A 35 12.95 -8.03 -14.50
CA GLY A 35 14.17 -8.23 -13.71
C GLY A 35 14.75 -6.98 -13.06
N LYS A 36 14.10 -5.82 -13.19
CA LYS A 36 14.48 -4.60 -12.46
C LYS A 36 13.73 -4.52 -11.13
N ALA A 37 14.46 -4.19 -10.07
CA ALA A 37 13.89 -3.93 -8.76
C ALA A 37 13.46 -2.46 -8.62
N TYR A 38 12.27 -2.24 -8.09
CA TYR A 38 11.68 -0.92 -7.84
C TYR A 38 11.41 -0.75 -6.35
N THR A 39 11.86 0.38 -5.80
CA THR A 39 11.54 0.75 -4.41
C THR A 39 10.14 1.35 -4.37
N VAL A 40 9.29 0.80 -3.50
CA VAL A 40 7.92 1.26 -3.28
C VAL A 40 7.82 1.84 -1.87
N LYS A 41 7.05 2.92 -1.74
CA LYS A 41 6.77 3.58 -0.47
C LYS A 41 5.26 3.80 -0.31
N ALA A 42 4.74 3.40 0.85
CA ALA A 42 3.39 3.72 1.29
C ALA A 42 3.45 4.60 2.53
N VAL A 43 2.57 5.60 2.62
CA VAL A 43 2.47 6.51 3.77
C VAL A 43 1.03 6.49 4.26
N ILE A 44 0.85 6.20 5.55
CA ILE A 44 -0.44 6.24 6.24
C ILE A 44 -0.40 7.39 7.24
N THR A 45 -1.31 8.35 7.07
CA THR A 45 -1.40 9.53 7.92
C THR A 45 -2.74 9.58 8.64
N ILE A 46 -2.71 9.89 9.94
CA ILE A 46 -3.89 10.23 10.73
C ILE A 46 -3.65 11.63 11.31
N GLU A 47 -4.15 12.65 10.62
CA GLU A 47 -3.89 14.06 10.95
C GLU A 47 -4.33 14.41 12.37
N GLU A 48 -5.51 13.94 12.78
CA GLU A 48 -6.08 14.20 14.11
C GLU A 48 -5.24 13.62 15.26
N LEU A 49 -4.42 12.60 14.98
CA LEU A 49 -3.55 11.97 15.96
C LEU A 49 -2.07 12.32 15.75
N GLY A 50 -1.75 13.15 14.76
CA GLY A 50 -0.37 13.46 14.37
C GLY A 50 0.45 12.23 13.97
N LEU A 51 -0.21 11.16 13.51
CA LEU A 51 0.47 9.92 13.12
C LEU A 51 0.87 10.00 11.65
N THR A 52 2.14 9.75 11.37
CA THR A 52 2.63 9.46 10.02
C THR A 52 3.43 8.16 10.09
N HIS A 53 2.94 7.13 9.41
CA HIS A 53 3.60 5.84 9.33
C HIS A 53 4.03 5.58 7.89
N GLU A 54 5.32 5.33 7.70
CA GLU A 54 5.89 5.04 6.39
C GLU A 54 6.29 3.56 6.32
N VAL A 55 5.90 2.91 5.23
CA VAL A 55 6.28 1.54 4.90
C VAL A 55 7.04 1.59 3.58
N THR A 56 8.25 1.02 3.56
CA THR A 56 9.05 0.89 2.34
C THR A 56 9.25 -0.58 2.02
N GLY A 57 9.29 -0.90 0.73
CA GLY A 57 9.50 -2.25 0.22
C GLY A 57 10.16 -2.23 -1.15
N GLN A 58 10.52 -3.41 -1.63
CA GLN A 58 11.00 -3.61 -2.99
C GLN A 58 10.07 -4.58 -3.72
N ILE A 59 9.79 -4.28 -4.99
CA ILE A 59 9.08 -5.17 -5.91
C ILE A 59 9.95 -5.39 -7.14
N GLU A 60 9.81 -6.55 -7.77
CA GLU A 60 10.49 -6.86 -9.03
C GLU A 60 9.52 -6.68 -10.19
N GLY A 61 10.01 -6.15 -11.30
CA GLY A 61 9.28 -6.16 -12.56
C GLY A 61 9.23 -7.56 -13.15
N GLU A 62 8.02 -7.99 -13.52
CA GLU A 62 7.79 -9.14 -14.38
C GLU A 62 8.26 -8.89 -15.82
#